data_AF-A0A8B8F6F2-F1
#
_entry.id   AF-A0A8B8F6F2-F1
#
_cell.length_a   1.000
_cell.length_b   1.000
_cell.length_c   1.000
_cell.angle_alpha   90.00
_cell.angle_beta   90.00
_cell.angle_gamma   90.00
#
_symmetry.space_group_name_H-M   'P 1'
#
loop_
_entity.id
_entity.type
_entity.pdbx_description
1 polymer ?
#
loop_
_entity_poly.entity_id
_entity_poly.type
_entity_poly.pdbx_seq_one_letter_code
_entity_poly.pdbx_strand_id
1 'polypeptide(L)'
;MEWSNDLVIEFLELYEKEPAIWNPRDPNHKHKNYVNDSWKRIADNISVPCSTNELKKKKDSLMSTFRKLASKVRASKKTGSGTADIYKPNWFAYEIMTKFLHGVFQPRVTQNTDVSSN
;
A
#
# COMPACT_ATOMS: atom_id res chain seq x y z
N MET A 1 -14.95 4.81 15.81
CA MET A 1 -15.48 3.93 14.75
C MET A 1 -14.81 2.58 14.83
N GLU A 2 -15.60 1.51 14.83
CA GLU A 2 -15.11 0.13 14.74
C GLU A 2 -14.91 -0.23 13.27
N TRP A 3 -13.75 -0.79 12.93
CA TRP A 3 -13.42 -1.19 11.56
C TRP A 3 -13.46 -2.70 11.44
N SER A 4 -14.59 -3.22 10.95
CA SER A 4 -14.76 -4.65 10.64
C SER A 4 -13.88 -5.08 9.46
N ASN A 5 -13.63 -6.38 9.34
CA ASN A 5 -12.82 -6.92 8.24
C ASN A 5 -13.43 -6.60 6.87
N ASP A 6 -14.74 -6.75 6.70
CA ASP A 6 -15.46 -6.39 5.47
C ASP A 6 -15.29 -4.93 5.10
N LEU A 7 -15.41 -4.03 6.08
CA LEU A 7 -15.22 -2.59 5.86
C LEU A 7 -13.77 -2.26 5.46
N VAL A 8 -12.79 -2.99 6.02
CA VAL A 8 -11.39 -2.85 5.61
C VAL A 8 -11.18 -3.36 4.19
N ILE A 9 -11.83 -4.45 3.80
CA ILE A 9 -11.78 -4.98 2.44
C ILE A 9 -12.35 -3.96 1.46
N GLU A 10 -13.58 -3.48 1.71
CA GLU A 10 -14.24 -2.46 0.89
C GLU A 10 -13.39 -1.18 0.78
N PHE A 11 -12.84 -0.71 1.90
CA PHE A 11 -11.93 0.43 1.91
C PHE A 11 -10.70 0.20 1.01
N LEU A 12 -10.09 -0.97 1.07
CA LEU A 12 -8.91 -1.31 0.27
C LEU A 12 -9.24 -1.42 -1.22
N GLU A 13 -10.40 -1.96 -1.58
CA GLU A 13 -10.87 -2.03 -2.97
C GLU A 13 -11.11 -0.64 -3.57
N LEU A 14 -11.72 0.27 -2.81
CA LEU A 14 -11.89 1.66 -3.23
C LEU A 14 -10.54 2.40 -3.29
N TYR A 15 -9.65 2.12 -2.34
CA TYR A 15 -8.31 2.71 -2.30
C TYR A 15 -7.44 2.27 -3.48
N GLU A 16 -7.52 1.01 -3.90
CA GLU A 16 -6.82 0.49 -5.08
C GLU A 16 -7.21 1.27 -6.35
N LYS A 17 -8.51 1.60 -6.51
CA LYS A 17 -9.04 2.36 -7.65
C LYS A 17 -8.58 3.82 -7.70
N GLU A 18 -8.01 4.35 -6.63
CA GLU A 18 -7.56 5.74 -6.51
C GLU A 18 -6.02 5.84 -6.46
N PRO A 19 -5.31 5.62 -7.58
CA PRO A 19 -3.84 5.65 -7.63
C PRO A 19 -3.26 7.01 -7.24
N ALA A 20 -4.02 8.09 -7.41
CA ALA A 20 -3.61 9.42 -6.96
C ALA A 20 -3.25 9.45 -5.46
N ILE A 21 -3.83 8.57 -4.63
CA ILE A 21 -3.55 8.57 -3.19
C ILE A 21 -2.25 7.82 -2.88
N TRP A 22 -2.04 6.66 -3.49
CA TRP A 22 -1.01 5.70 -3.06
C TRP A 22 0.15 5.51 -4.04
N ASN A 23 -0.04 5.87 -5.31
CA ASN A 23 0.94 5.68 -6.35
C ASN A 23 1.74 6.98 -6.57
N PRO A 24 3.01 7.06 -6.13
CA PRO A 24 3.85 8.23 -6.35
C PRO A 24 4.22 8.44 -7.82
N ARG A 25 4.00 7.44 -8.69
CA ARG A 25 4.20 7.54 -10.14
C ARG A 25 3.00 8.16 -10.84
N ASP A 26 1.86 8.26 -10.16
CA ASP A 26 0.66 8.89 -10.72
C ASP A 26 0.86 10.41 -10.78
N PRO A 27 0.63 11.07 -11.92
CA PRO A 27 0.74 12.52 -12.03
C PRO A 27 -0.15 13.27 -11.03
N ASN A 28 -1.33 12.71 -10.73
CA ASN A 28 -2.30 13.29 -9.81
C ASN A 28 -1.90 13.16 -8.35
N HIS A 29 -0.95 12.29 -8.01
CA HIS A 29 -0.40 12.20 -6.66
C HIS A 29 0.27 13.51 -6.21
N LYS A 30 0.83 14.27 -7.15
CA LYS A 30 1.40 15.60 -6.87
C LYS A 30 0.33 16.68 -6.70
N HIS A 31 -0.88 16.44 -7.22
CA HIS A 31 -1.97 17.38 -7.20
C HIS A 31 -2.83 17.21 -5.94
N LYS A 32 -2.54 18.02 -4.90
CA LYS A 32 -3.26 17.98 -3.61
C LYS A 32 -4.78 18.03 -3.74
N ASN A 33 -5.29 18.82 -4.70
CA ASN A 33 -6.74 18.93 -4.95
C ASN A 33 -7.31 17.60 -5.42
N TYR A 34 -6.62 16.92 -6.34
CA TYR A 34 -7.05 15.62 -6.86
C TYR A 34 -6.95 14.54 -5.78
N VAL A 35 -5.86 14.52 -5.01
CA VAL A 35 -5.73 13.60 -3.86
C VAL A 35 -6.88 13.79 -2.87
N ASN A 36 -7.25 15.04 -2.58
CA ASN A 36 -8.37 15.33 -1.69
C ASN A 36 -9.72 14.91 -2.28
N ASP A 37 -9.91 15.07 -3.60
CA ASP A 37 -11.10 14.60 -4.30
C ASP A 37 -11.20 13.07 -4.27
N SER A 38 -10.11 12.36 -4.55
CA SER A 38 -10.02 10.91 -4.41
C SER A 38 -10.40 10.44 -3.00
N TRP A 39 -9.92 11.10 -1.95
CA TRP A 39 -10.34 10.77 -0.57
C TRP A 39 -11.84 11.00 -0.35
N LYS A 40 -12.43 12.05 -0.93
CA LYS A 40 -13.86 12.31 -0.84
C LYS A 40 -14.66 11.24 -1.59
N ARG A 41 -14.21 10.81 -2.78
CA ARG A 41 -14.84 9.72 -3.53
C ARG A 41 -14.88 8.43 -2.73
N ILE A 42 -13.78 8.07 -2.08
CA ILE A 42 -13.76 6.90 -1.18
C ILE A 42 -14.77 7.08 -0.04
N ALA A 43 -14.81 8.26 0.59
CA ALA A 43 -15.76 8.55 1.66
C ALA A 43 -17.23 8.50 1.22
N ASP A 44 -17.51 8.84 -0.04
CA ASP A 44 -18.85 8.83 -0.64
C ASP A 44 -19.29 7.42 -1.10
N ASN A 45 -18.32 6.59 -1.52
CA ASN A 45 -18.60 5.24 -2.05
C ASN A 45 -18.55 4.13 -1.00
N ILE A 46 -17.99 4.40 0.18
CA ILE A 46 -17.91 3.39 1.25
C ILE A 46 -19.25 3.24 1.94
N SER A 47 -19.63 2.01 2.29
CA SER A 47 -20.96 1.70 2.85
C SER A 47 -21.27 2.41 4.17
N VAL A 48 -20.25 2.90 4.88
CA VAL A 48 -20.42 3.62 6.15
C VAL A 48 -19.98 5.08 6.02
N PRO A 49 -20.68 6.03 6.66
CA PRO A 49 -20.28 7.43 6.61
C PRO A 49 -18.92 7.62 7.32
N CYS A 50 -17.86 7.82 6.53
CA CYS A 50 -16.50 8.07 7.02
C CYS A 50 -16.02 9.47 6.67
N SER A 51 -15.33 10.11 7.60
CA SER A 51 -14.59 11.33 7.26
C SER A 51 -13.27 10.99 6.54
N THR A 52 -12.82 11.87 5.63
CA THR A 52 -11.50 11.73 4.98
C THR A 52 -10.35 11.60 5.98
N ASN A 53 -10.48 12.20 7.17
CA ASN A 53 -9.52 12.07 8.25
C ASN A 53 -9.48 10.66 8.86
N GLU A 54 -10.63 9.99 8.99
CA GLU A 54 -10.71 8.62 9.48
C GLU A 54 -10.13 7.64 8.48
N LEU A 55 -10.45 7.83 7.19
CA LEU A 55 -9.87 7.05 6.09
C LEU A 55 -8.34 7.15 6.08
N LYS A 56 -7.80 8.36 6.24
CA LYS A 56 -6.35 8.59 6.34
C LYS A 56 -5.74 7.87 7.54
N LYS A 57 -6.32 8.03 8.74
CA LYS A 57 -5.87 7.34 9.95
C LYS A 57 -5.90 5.82 9.78
N LYS A 58 -6.95 5.29 9.16
CA LYS A 58 -7.09 3.86 8.91
C LYS A 58 -6.03 3.38 7.93
N LYS A 59 -5.82 4.08 6.83
CA LYS A 59 -4.74 3.83 5.88
C LYS A 59 -3.37 3.82 6.56
N ASP A 60 -3.08 4.77 7.45
CA ASP A 60 -1.78 4.81 8.14
C ASP A 60 -1.60 3.64 9.11
N SER A 61 -2.66 3.23 9.81
CA SER A 61 -2.68 2.02 10.63
C SER A 61 -2.40 0.76 9.79
N LEU A 62 -3.09 0.61 8.64
CA LEU A 62 -2.89 -0.51 7.72
C LEU A 62 -1.46 -0.55 7.16
N MET A 63 -0.96 0.60 6.71
CA MET A 63 0.40 0.75 6.19
C MET A 63 1.47 0.44 7.23
N SER A 64 1.25 0.80 8.49
CA SER A 64 2.17 0.49 9.60
C SER A 64 2.33 -1.02 9.76
N THR A 65 1.22 -1.76 9.78
CA THR A 65 1.22 -3.23 9.85
C THR A 65 1.83 -3.84 8.59
N PHE A 66 1.43 -3.37 7.40
CA PHE A 66 1.98 -3.83 6.12
C PHE A 66 3.50 -3.70 6.05
N ARG A 67 4.06 -2.55 6.42
CA ARG A 67 5.53 -2.31 6.42
C ARG A 67 6.26 -3.27 7.37
N LYS A 68 5.71 -3.53 8.56
CA LYS A 68 6.28 -4.49 9.52
C LYS A 68 6.31 -5.89 8.93
N LEU A 69 5.19 -6.34 8.35
CA LEU A 69 5.08 -7.66 7.72
C LEU A 69 5.99 -7.77 6.50
N ALA A 70 5.97 -6.78 5.61
CA ALA A 70 6.84 -6.72 4.43
C ALA A 70 8.33 -6.74 4.79
N SER A 71 8.73 -6.07 5.88
CA SER A 71 10.09 -6.13 6.41
C SER A 71 10.46 -7.56 6.86
N LYS A 72 9.56 -8.24 7.59
CA LYS A 72 9.75 -9.66 7.98
C LYS A 72 9.86 -10.58 6.77
N VAL A 73 8.98 -10.42 5.76
CA VAL A 73 9.05 -11.19 4.50
C VAL A 73 10.39 -10.95 3.81
N ARG A 74 10.84 -9.69 3.70
CA ARG A 74 12.12 -9.35 3.07
C ARG A 74 13.32 -9.91 3.86
N ALA A 75 13.29 -9.84 5.19
CA ALA A 75 14.34 -10.39 6.04
C ALA A 75 14.45 -11.91 5.90
N SER A 76 13.32 -12.61 5.93
CA SER A 76 13.23 -14.06 5.70
C SER A 76 13.76 -14.46 4.31
N LYS A 77 13.56 -13.63 3.28
CA LYS A 77 14.16 -13.86 1.94
C LYS A 77 15.67 -13.60 1.89
N LYS A 78 16.22 -12.68 2.70
CA LYS A 78 17.63 -12.25 2.65
C LYS A 78 18.57 -13.23 3.37
N THR A 79 18.08 -14.01 4.33
CA THR A 79 18.92 -14.82 5.23
C THR A 79 19.41 -16.15 4.66
N GLY A 80 19.18 -16.47 3.38
CA GLY A 80 20.01 -17.42 2.62
C GLY A 80 20.19 -18.85 3.19
N SER A 81 19.35 -19.30 4.13
CA SER A 81 19.39 -20.66 4.68
C SER A 81 18.09 -21.36 4.38
N GLY A 82 18.10 -22.16 3.31
CA GLY A 82 17.06 -23.14 3.01
C GLY A 82 15.75 -22.54 2.48
N THR A 83 15.30 -23.07 1.36
CA THR A 83 14.03 -22.81 0.67
C THR A 83 12.75 -23.14 1.47
N ALA A 84 12.80 -23.18 2.81
CA ALA A 84 11.75 -23.79 3.62
C ALA A 84 10.73 -22.80 4.25
N ASP A 85 11.11 -21.57 4.60
CA ASP A 85 10.21 -20.74 5.42
C ASP A 85 10.24 -19.25 5.01
N ILE A 86 9.67 -18.95 3.84
CA ILE A 86 9.28 -17.57 3.53
C ILE A 86 8.12 -17.22 4.46
N TYR A 87 8.34 -16.29 5.39
CA TYR A 87 7.28 -15.82 6.29
C TYR A 87 6.08 -15.34 5.47
N LYS A 88 4.96 -16.06 5.56
CA LYS A 88 3.69 -15.68 4.94
C LYS A 88 2.82 -15.02 6.01
N PRO A 89 2.66 -13.69 5.98
CA PRO A 89 1.74 -13.02 6.89
C PRO A 89 0.30 -13.49 6.66
N ASN A 90 -0.34 -14.08 7.69
CA ASN A 90 -1.75 -14.50 7.67
C ASN A 90 -2.75 -13.34 7.82
N TRP A 91 -2.43 -12.17 7.28
CA TRP A 91 -3.25 -10.98 7.43
C TRP A 91 -4.00 -10.71 6.13
N PHE A 92 -5.34 -10.80 6.15
CA PHE A 92 -6.18 -10.67 4.95
C PHE A 92 -5.89 -9.38 4.16
N ALA A 93 -5.68 -8.26 4.86
CA ALA A 93 -5.36 -6.99 4.22
C ALA A 93 -3.96 -6.96 3.58
N TYR A 94 -3.02 -7.81 4.04
CA TYR A 94 -1.70 -7.91 3.43
C TYR A 94 -1.80 -8.39 1.98
N GLU A 95 -2.64 -9.40 1.72
CA GLU A 95 -2.82 -9.95 0.37
C GLU A 95 -3.48 -8.95 -0.58
N ILE A 96 -4.43 -8.15 -0.09
CA ILE A 96 -5.05 -7.10 -0.91
C ILE A 96 -4.05 -5.98 -1.17
N MET A 97 -3.40 -5.48 -0.12
CA MET A 97 -2.41 -4.41 -0.23
C MET A 97 -1.23 -4.79 -1.12
N THR A 98 -0.74 -6.03 -1.04
CA THR A 98 0.39 -6.47 -1.87
C THR A 98 0.05 -6.46 -3.37
N LYS A 99 -1.21 -6.75 -3.77
CA LYS A 99 -1.61 -6.79 -5.18
C LYS A 99 -1.26 -5.50 -5.93
N PHE A 100 -1.58 -4.35 -5.35
CA PHE A 100 -1.35 -3.04 -5.97
C PHE A 100 -0.08 -2.33 -5.46
N LEU A 101 0.37 -2.58 -4.23
CA LEU A 101 1.57 -1.95 -3.66
C LEU A 101 2.88 -2.63 -4.03
N HIS A 102 2.89 -3.92 -4.39
CA HIS A 102 4.12 -4.66 -4.63
C HIS A 102 4.96 -4.06 -5.78
N GLY A 103 4.33 -3.46 -6.79
CA GLY A 103 5.03 -2.79 -7.90
C GLY A 103 5.51 -1.36 -7.60
N VAL A 104 4.91 -0.70 -6.60
CA VAL A 104 5.22 0.70 -6.24
C VAL A 104 6.33 0.80 -5.19
N PHE A 105 6.41 -0.15 -4.27
CA PHE A 105 7.41 -0.18 -3.20
C PHE A 105 8.72 -0.88 -3.58
N GLN A 106 8.87 -1.33 -4.83
CA GLN A 106 10.19 -1.71 -5.30
C GLN A 106 11.03 -0.44 -5.34
N PRO A 107 12.17 -0.39 -4.60
CA PRO A 107 13.11 0.69 -4.79
C PRO A 107 13.42 0.71 -6.29
N ARG A 108 13.25 1.87 -6.93
CA ARG A 108 13.77 2.09 -8.28
C ARG A 108 15.19 1.57 -8.22
N VAL A 109 15.47 0.49 -8.95
CA VAL A 109 16.85 0.12 -9.22
C VAL A 109 17.36 1.35 -9.93
N THR A 110 18.10 2.19 -9.20
CA THR A 110 19.02 3.12 -9.81
C THR A 110 19.95 2.17 -10.55
N GLN A 111 19.66 1.95 -11.83
CA GLN A 111 20.72 1.58 -12.75
C GLN A 111 21.76 2.66 -12.50
N ASN A 112 22.78 2.31 -11.73
CA ASN A 112 24.05 2.97 -11.86
C ASN A 112 24.35 2.81 -13.34
N THR A 113 24.11 3.88 -14.11
CA THR A 113 24.86 4.12 -15.33
C THR A 113 26.30 4.19 -14.87
N ASP A 114 26.94 3.03 -14.80
CA ASP A 114 28.39 2.94 -14.91
C ASP A 114 28.67 3.33 -16.35
N VAL A 115 28.92 4.62 -16.49
CA VAL A 115 29.38 5.26 -17.71
C VAL A 115 30.83 4.84 -17.92
N SER A 116 31.08 4.29 -19.11
CA SER A 116 32.34 4.46 -19.84
C SER A 116 33.58 3.76 -19.25
N SER A 117 34.00 2.67 -19.89
CA SER A 117 35.07 2.68 -20.92
C SER A 117 36.48 2.83 -20.34
N ASN A 118 37.25 1.74 -20.40
CA ASN A 118 38.60 1.75 -20.96
C ASN A 118 38.98 0.36 -21.46
#